data_AF-A0A967ZCZ2-F1
#
_entry.id   AF-A0A967ZCZ2-F1
#
_cell.length_a   1.000
_cell.length_b   1.000
_cell.length_c   1.000
_cell.angle_alpha   90.00
_cell.angle_beta   90.00
_cell.angle_gamma   90.00
#
_symmetry.space_group_name_H-M   'P 1'
#
loop_
_entity.id
_entity.type
_entity.pdbx_description
1 polymer ?
#
loop_
_entity_poly.entity_id
_entity_poly.type
_entity_poly.pdbx_seq_one_letter_code
_entity_poly.pdbx_strand_id
1 'polypeptide(L)'
;MRNHKLLSAYTAAALATAVSLAIPLQVSAQEEPPASALINQRSQETLDAARAASIRSSEETLAYFEDEVDEALARAVERVWDPERPREPAPRTPWGDPDLRGYWVNGTYTPLERPVELGDQELYSIQDAIEVYQGAVLRDASVDPATVHYDWTEFGMDNWQSPIRPNRRTSLIFDPPNGRIPPLTAEGQERWEAQARRDTLR
;
A
#
# COMPACT_ATOMS: atom_id res chain seq x y z
N MET A 1 31.91 -52.97 55.48
CA MET A 1 33.33 -53.01 55.88
C MET A 1 34.18 -52.79 54.64
N ARG A 2 35.11 -51.82 54.74
CA ARG A 2 36.39 -51.68 54.01
C ARG A 2 36.35 -51.65 52.47
N ASN A 3 36.54 -50.47 51.88
CA ASN A 3 37.84 -49.83 51.57
C ASN A 3 38.25 -50.20 50.12
N HIS A 4 38.17 -49.27 49.18
CA HIS A 4 39.11 -48.17 48.87
C HIS A 4 40.21 -48.59 47.91
N LYS A 5 40.44 -47.70 46.92
CA LYS A 5 41.73 -47.39 46.26
C LYS A 5 42.13 -48.35 45.13
N LEU A 6 42.79 -47.95 44.03
CA LEU A 6 43.35 -46.70 43.51
C LEU A 6 43.81 -46.99 42.05
N LEU A 7 43.92 -45.93 41.23
CA LEU A 7 44.97 -45.62 40.23
C LEU A 7 45.38 -46.72 39.22
N SER A 8 45.21 -46.52 37.91
CA SER A 8 45.90 -45.57 37.01
C SER A 8 46.98 -46.27 36.16
N ALA A 9 46.96 -45.91 34.88
CA ALA A 9 48.06 -45.89 33.91
C ALA A 9 48.36 -47.13 33.03
N TYR A 10 47.99 -46.95 31.75
CA TYR A 10 48.80 -47.09 30.53
C TYR A 10 49.47 -48.44 30.18
N THR A 11 48.95 -49.05 29.13
CA THR A 11 49.72 -49.81 28.12
C THR A 11 49.22 -49.49 26.72
N ALA A 12 50.15 -49.55 25.77
CA ALA A 12 50.15 -48.86 24.49
C ALA A 12 49.60 -49.68 23.30
N ALA A 13 49.20 -48.93 22.27
CA ALA A 13 49.31 -49.18 20.82
C ALA A 13 48.75 -50.47 20.18
N ALA A 14 47.72 -50.31 19.33
CA ALA A 14 47.68 -50.90 17.99
C ALA A 14 46.69 -50.12 17.11
N LEU A 15 47.12 -49.82 15.87
CA LEU A 15 46.41 -49.03 14.87
C LEU A 15 45.13 -49.74 14.36
N ALA A 16 44.07 -48.96 14.17
CA ALA A 16 43.14 -49.13 13.05
C ALA A 16 42.60 -47.77 12.64
N THR A 17 43.10 -47.26 11.52
CA THR A 17 42.69 -46.03 10.86
C THR A 17 41.24 -46.15 10.38
N ALA A 18 40.33 -45.41 10.99
CA ALA A 18 39.01 -45.13 10.42
C ALA A 18 38.95 -43.63 10.11
N VAL A 19 39.18 -43.30 8.83
CA VAL A 19 38.94 -41.96 8.30
C VAL A 19 37.43 -41.74 8.29
N SER A 20 36.91 -41.04 9.31
CA SER A 20 35.59 -40.43 9.25
C SER A 20 35.76 -39.02 8.70
N LEU A 21 35.38 -38.82 7.44
CA LEU A 21 35.19 -37.49 6.86
C LEU A 21 33.99 -36.83 7.55
N ALA A 22 34.26 -36.16 8.67
CA ALA A 22 33.36 -35.14 9.21
C ALA A 22 33.55 -33.89 8.35
N ILE A 23 32.68 -33.69 7.36
CA ILE A 23 32.57 -32.41 6.66
C ILE A 23 31.93 -31.44 7.66
N PRO A 24 32.61 -30.39 8.15
CA PRO A 24 31.93 -29.37 8.90
C PRO A 24 30.98 -28.67 7.94
N LEU A 25 29.67 -28.73 8.23
CA LEU A 25 28.71 -27.79 7.65
C LEU A 25 29.12 -26.40 8.14
N GLN A 26 29.94 -25.72 7.34
CA GLN A 26 30.11 -24.28 7.44
C GLN A 26 28.75 -23.67 7.14
N VAL A 27 28.01 -23.31 8.18
CA VAL A 27 26.97 -22.29 8.07
C VAL A 27 27.73 -21.02 7.72
N SER A 28 27.86 -20.76 6.42
CA SER A 28 28.27 -19.45 5.94
C SER A 28 27.28 -18.46 6.54
N ALA A 29 27.81 -17.44 7.22
CA ALA A 29 27.05 -16.23 7.48
C ALA A 29 26.37 -15.82 6.17
N GLN A 30 25.07 -15.53 6.24
CA GLN A 30 24.28 -15.03 5.12
C GLN A 30 25.08 -13.92 4.42
N GLU A 31 25.49 -14.18 3.19
CA GLU A 31 25.70 -13.12 2.22
C GLU A 31 24.45 -12.24 2.25
N GLU A 32 24.65 -10.92 2.26
CA GLU A 32 23.56 -9.96 2.13
C GLU A 32 22.59 -10.44 1.04
N PRO A 33 21.27 -10.40 1.30
CA PRO A 33 20.31 -10.94 0.35
C PRO A 33 20.56 -10.30 -1.03
N PRO A 34 20.48 -11.08 -2.12
CA PRO A 34 20.72 -10.56 -3.46
C PRO A 34 19.82 -9.35 -3.70
N ALA A 35 20.28 -8.35 -4.48
CA ALA A 35 19.54 -7.09 -4.68
C ALA A 35 18.06 -7.30 -5.09
N SER A 36 17.75 -8.39 -5.81
CA SER A 36 16.38 -8.79 -6.14
C SER A 36 15.50 -9.17 -4.93
N ALA A 37 16.09 -9.70 -3.87
CA ALA A 37 15.43 -9.99 -2.60
C ALA A 37 15.22 -8.75 -1.72
N LEU A 38 15.87 -7.61 -2.04
CA LEU A 38 15.64 -6.30 -1.40
C LEU A 38 14.50 -5.52 -2.05
N ILE A 39 14.13 -5.82 -3.30
CA ILE A 39 13.10 -5.10 -4.09
C ILE A 39 11.73 -5.06 -3.37
N ASN A 40 11.44 -6.06 -2.52
CA ASN A 40 10.19 -6.10 -1.74
C ASN A 40 10.36 -5.78 -0.25
N GLN A 41 11.58 -5.46 0.22
CA GLN A 41 11.81 -5.28 1.65
C GLN A 41 11.31 -3.94 2.17
N ARG A 42 11.10 -2.93 1.30
CA ARG A 42 10.66 -1.57 1.66
C ARG A 42 11.36 -1.06 2.92
N SER A 43 12.61 -1.46 3.16
CA SER A 43 13.35 -0.97 4.31
C SER A 43 13.62 0.51 4.07
N GLN A 44 13.59 1.30 5.13
CA GLN A 44 13.85 2.74 5.02
C GLN A 44 15.21 2.98 4.34
N GLU A 45 16.20 2.14 4.65
CA GLU A 45 17.52 2.15 4.04
C GLU A 45 17.48 1.93 2.51
N THR A 46 16.70 0.96 2.01
CA THR A 46 16.56 0.74 0.57
C THR A 46 15.84 1.89 -0.12
N LEU A 47 14.83 2.49 0.52
CA LEU A 47 14.14 3.67 -0.02
C LEU A 47 15.09 4.88 -0.06
N ASP A 48 15.85 5.12 0.99
CA ASP A 48 16.80 6.24 1.06
C ASP A 48 17.93 6.09 0.03
N ALA A 49 18.46 4.86 -0.14
CA ALA A 49 19.43 4.55 -1.18
C ALA A 49 18.87 4.77 -2.58
N ALA A 50 17.61 4.39 -2.84
CA ALA A 50 16.95 4.62 -4.11
C ALA A 50 16.71 6.11 -4.38
N ARG A 51 16.29 6.90 -3.38
CA ARG A 51 16.19 8.37 -3.53
C ARG A 51 17.54 9.00 -3.82
N ALA A 52 18.60 8.57 -3.14
CA ALA A 52 19.95 9.07 -3.35
C ALA A 52 20.53 8.71 -4.74
N ALA A 53 20.12 7.58 -5.30
CA ALA A 53 20.53 7.14 -6.64
C ALA A 53 19.69 7.77 -7.77
N SER A 54 18.54 8.38 -7.45
CA SER A 54 17.67 9.01 -8.45
C SER A 54 18.30 10.26 -9.04
N ILE A 55 18.11 10.45 -10.35
CA ILE A 55 18.52 11.66 -11.08
C ILE A 55 17.58 12.83 -10.75
N ARG A 56 16.32 12.54 -10.39
CA ARG A 56 15.28 13.53 -10.13
C ARG A 56 14.76 13.42 -8.69
N SER A 57 14.52 14.55 -8.04
CA SER A 57 13.82 14.61 -6.75
C SER A 57 12.29 14.70 -6.94
N SER A 58 11.53 14.39 -5.90
CA SER A 58 10.07 14.61 -5.90
C SER A 58 9.69 16.08 -6.08
N GLU A 59 10.50 17.00 -5.56
CA GLU A 59 10.31 18.44 -5.73
C GLU A 59 10.50 18.86 -7.19
N GLU A 60 11.49 18.29 -7.87
CA GLU A 60 11.70 18.53 -9.31
C GLU A 60 10.58 17.95 -10.17
N THR A 61 10.03 16.80 -9.80
CA THR A 61 8.88 16.22 -10.49
C THR A 61 7.62 17.07 -10.30
N LEU A 62 7.34 17.53 -9.07
CA LEU A 62 6.22 18.43 -8.83
C LEU A 62 6.38 19.74 -9.59
N ALA A 63 7.57 20.34 -9.56
CA ALA A 63 7.86 21.58 -10.29
C ALA A 63 7.70 21.43 -11.80
N TYR A 64 7.94 20.23 -12.36
CA TYR A 64 7.69 19.96 -13.78
C TYR A 64 6.20 20.02 -14.13
N PHE A 65 5.32 19.62 -13.22
CA PHE A 65 3.86 19.58 -13.41
C PHE A 65 3.10 20.73 -12.75
N GLU A 66 3.79 21.73 -12.19
CA GLU A 66 3.19 22.78 -11.35
C GLU A 66 1.99 23.46 -12.03
N ASP A 67 2.17 23.95 -13.26
CA ASP A 67 1.10 24.61 -14.03
C ASP A 67 -0.09 23.67 -14.31
N GLU A 68 0.18 22.39 -14.61
CA GLU A 68 -0.86 21.40 -14.91
C GLU A 68 -1.65 21.01 -13.66
N VAL A 69 -0.97 20.87 -12.53
CA VAL A 69 -1.57 20.60 -11.22
C VAL A 69 -2.45 21.78 -10.80
N ASP A 70 -1.95 23.01 -10.92
CA ASP A 70 -2.70 24.22 -10.57
C ASP A 70 -3.97 24.35 -11.42
N GLU A 71 -3.86 24.10 -12.73
CA GLU A 71 -5.02 24.12 -13.63
C GLU A 71 -6.02 22.99 -13.28
N ALA A 72 -5.52 21.79 -12.98
CA ALA A 72 -6.35 20.66 -12.57
C ALA A 72 -7.11 20.96 -11.27
N LEU A 73 -6.42 21.50 -10.26
CA LEU A 73 -7.02 21.91 -8.99
C LEU A 73 -8.08 22.99 -9.21
N ALA A 74 -7.78 24.05 -9.98
CA ALA A 74 -8.73 25.12 -10.28
C ALA A 74 -10.02 24.59 -10.93
N ARG A 75 -9.91 23.70 -11.93
CA ARG A 75 -11.07 23.07 -12.58
C ARG A 75 -11.85 22.14 -11.64
N ALA A 76 -11.16 21.47 -10.71
CA ALA A 76 -11.76 20.49 -9.82
C ALA A 76 -12.58 21.16 -8.71
N VAL A 77 -12.08 22.26 -8.12
CA VAL A 77 -12.77 22.99 -7.04
C VAL A 77 -14.07 23.67 -7.48
N GLU A 78 -14.25 23.94 -8.78
CA GLU A 78 -15.53 24.41 -9.32
C GLU A 78 -16.64 23.35 -9.25
N ARG A 79 -16.27 22.07 -9.14
CA ARG A 79 -17.17 20.92 -9.26
C ARG A 79 -17.19 20.05 -8.01
N VAL A 80 -17.03 20.63 -6.81
CA VAL A 80 -17.10 19.88 -5.55
C VAL A 80 -18.38 19.03 -5.53
N TRP A 81 -18.20 17.74 -5.28
CA TRP A 81 -19.30 16.82 -5.12
C TRP A 81 -19.94 16.97 -3.74
N ASP A 82 -21.23 17.29 -3.75
CA ASP A 82 -22.07 17.43 -2.57
C ASP A 82 -23.21 16.40 -2.60
N PRO A 83 -23.24 15.42 -1.69
CA PRO A 83 -24.33 14.43 -1.64
C PRO A 83 -25.67 15.00 -1.14
N GLU A 84 -25.67 16.18 -0.51
CA GLU A 84 -26.88 16.85 0.00
C GLU A 84 -27.57 17.68 -1.10
N ARG A 85 -26.88 17.95 -2.21
CA ARG A 85 -27.45 18.67 -3.35
C ARG A 85 -28.48 17.79 -4.09
N PRO A 86 -29.65 18.33 -4.49
CA PRO A 86 -30.59 17.62 -5.35
C PRO A 86 -29.91 17.11 -6.62
N ARG A 87 -30.18 15.84 -6.97
CA ARG A 87 -29.65 15.25 -8.20
C ARG A 87 -30.46 15.72 -9.39
N GLU A 88 -29.76 16.21 -10.41
CA GLU A 88 -30.37 16.47 -11.72
C GLU A 88 -30.85 15.15 -12.34
N PRO A 89 -31.97 15.15 -13.08
CA PRO A 89 -32.44 13.97 -13.80
C PRO A 89 -31.39 13.48 -14.79
N ALA A 90 -31.15 12.16 -14.81
CA ALA A 90 -30.24 11.57 -15.79
C ALA A 90 -30.80 11.76 -17.22
N PRO A 91 -29.93 12.03 -18.22
CA PRO A 91 -30.36 12.08 -19.62
C PRO A 91 -31.01 10.75 -20.01
N ARG A 92 -31.98 10.82 -20.93
CA ARG A 92 -32.69 9.65 -21.44
C ARG A 92 -32.47 9.50 -22.94
N THR A 93 -32.51 8.26 -23.41
CA THR A 93 -32.51 7.93 -24.83
C THR A 93 -33.84 8.35 -25.49
N PRO A 94 -33.91 8.45 -26.83
CA PRO A 94 -35.17 8.77 -27.53
C PRO A 94 -36.31 7.77 -27.28
N TRP A 95 -35.98 6.53 -26.91
CA TRP A 95 -36.94 5.47 -26.53
C TRP A 95 -37.24 5.43 -25.03
N GLY A 96 -36.70 6.36 -24.24
CA GLY A 96 -37.10 6.58 -22.87
C GLY A 96 -36.30 5.81 -21.82
N ASP A 97 -35.19 5.17 -22.14
CA ASP A 97 -34.30 4.52 -21.16
C ASP A 97 -33.24 5.50 -20.61
N PRO A 98 -32.63 5.26 -19.44
CA PRO A 98 -31.47 6.03 -19.00
C PRO A 98 -30.33 5.95 -20.01
N ASP A 99 -29.76 7.09 -20.38
CA ASP A 99 -28.61 7.15 -21.26
C ASP A 99 -27.31 7.01 -20.45
N LEU A 100 -26.68 5.83 -20.55
CA LEU A 100 -25.44 5.47 -19.84
C LEU A 100 -24.17 5.61 -20.70
N ARG A 101 -24.26 6.27 -21.86
CA ARG A 101 -23.09 6.53 -22.72
C ARG A 101 -22.16 7.53 -22.05
N GLY A 102 -20.85 7.33 -22.20
CA GLY A 102 -19.83 8.24 -21.69
C GLY A 102 -18.57 7.52 -21.24
N TYR A 103 -17.68 8.29 -20.59
CA TYR A 103 -16.48 7.78 -19.94
C TYR A 103 -16.77 7.58 -18.46
N TRP A 104 -16.41 6.41 -17.95
CA TRP A 104 -16.62 6.03 -16.57
C TRP A 104 -15.26 5.78 -15.92
N VAL A 105 -14.98 6.52 -14.85
CA VAL A 105 -13.76 6.37 -14.05
C VAL A 105 -14.13 5.93 -12.65
N ASN A 106 -13.27 5.11 -12.03
CA ASN A 106 -13.43 4.62 -10.66
C ASN A 106 -12.40 5.23 -9.69
N GLY A 107 -11.51 6.11 -10.17
CA GLY A 107 -10.54 6.81 -9.34
C GLY A 107 -11.21 7.73 -8.32
N THR A 108 -10.68 7.76 -7.10
CA THR A 108 -11.19 8.59 -6.01
C THR A 108 -10.10 8.85 -4.96
N TYR A 109 -10.07 10.07 -4.41
CA TYR A 109 -9.28 10.39 -3.22
C TYR A 109 -10.07 10.22 -1.91
N THR A 110 -11.38 9.98 -1.98
CA THR A 110 -12.16 9.61 -0.80
C THR A 110 -11.67 8.27 -0.29
N PRO A 111 -11.24 8.16 0.98
CA PRO A 111 -10.73 6.92 1.53
C PRO A 111 -11.84 5.87 1.64
N LEU A 112 -11.46 4.59 1.61
CA LEU A 112 -12.43 3.50 1.77
C LEU A 112 -13.13 3.56 3.13
N GLU A 113 -12.34 3.65 4.19
CA GLU A 113 -12.78 3.75 5.58
C GLU A 113 -12.58 5.17 6.10
N ARG A 114 -13.46 5.62 7.00
CA ARG A 114 -13.31 6.93 7.64
C ARG A 114 -12.09 6.95 8.57
N PRO A 115 -11.28 8.03 8.52
CA PRO A 115 -10.28 8.31 9.54
C PRO A 115 -10.87 8.27 10.96
N VAL A 116 -10.13 7.68 11.90
CA VAL A 116 -10.63 7.46 13.28
C VAL A 116 -10.94 8.79 13.98
N GLU A 117 -10.17 9.82 13.64
CA GLU A 117 -10.25 11.18 14.18
C GLU A 117 -11.58 11.87 13.85
N LEU A 118 -12.28 11.40 12.81
CA LEU A 118 -13.55 11.98 12.37
C LEU A 118 -14.77 11.29 12.99
N GLY A 119 -14.60 10.13 13.65
CA GLY A 119 -15.70 9.42 14.31
C GLY A 119 -16.88 9.13 13.36
N ASP A 120 -18.05 9.70 13.65
CA ASP A 120 -19.27 9.55 12.84
C ASP A 120 -19.51 10.73 11.88
N GLN A 121 -18.54 11.63 11.72
CA GLN A 121 -18.66 12.77 10.81
C GLN A 121 -18.70 12.29 9.35
N GLU A 122 -19.90 12.23 8.76
CA GLU A 122 -20.08 11.72 7.39
C GLU A 122 -19.54 12.66 6.31
N LEU A 123 -19.66 13.96 6.53
CA LEU A 123 -19.36 14.99 5.55
C LEU A 123 -18.37 16.02 6.09
N TYR A 124 -17.41 16.38 5.24
CA TYR A 124 -16.62 17.58 5.35
C TYR A 124 -17.45 18.82 5.02
N SER A 125 -17.01 19.98 5.53
CA SER A 125 -17.39 21.25 4.91
C SER A 125 -16.83 21.32 3.48
N ILE A 126 -17.36 22.20 2.64
CA ILE A 126 -16.85 22.37 1.27
C ILE A 126 -15.35 22.75 1.30
N GLN A 127 -14.98 23.63 2.22
CA GLN A 127 -13.59 24.09 2.34
C GLN A 127 -12.66 22.96 2.79
N ASP A 128 -13.03 22.19 3.81
CA ASP A 128 -12.20 21.07 4.26
C ASP A 128 -12.06 20.00 3.16
N ALA A 129 -13.12 19.75 2.39
CA ALA A 129 -13.09 18.81 1.29
C ALA A 129 -12.10 19.24 0.18
N ILE A 130 -12.03 20.55 -0.09
CA ILE A 130 -11.07 21.13 -1.03
C ILE A 130 -9.64 20.97 -0.50
N GLU A 131 -9.39 21.30 0.76
CA GLU A 131 -8.06 21.22 1.37
C GLU A 131 -7.53 19.78 1.42
N VAL A 132 -8.37 18.83 1.83
CA VAL A 132 -8.02 17.40 1.85
C VAL A 132 -7.73 16.91 0.42
N TYR A 133 -8.53 17.31 -0.56
CA TYR A 133 -8.34 16.95 -1.96
C TYR A 133 -7.04 17.55 -2.53
N GLN A 134 -6.76 18.83 -2.30
CA GLN A 134 -5.53 19.50 -2.73
C GLN A 134 -4.30 18.80 -2.15
N GLY A 135 -4.31 18.49 -0.86
CA GLY A 135 -3.22 17.74 -0.23
C GLY A 135 -3.04 16.33 -0.80
N ALA A 136 -4.12 15.67 -1.22
CA ALA A 136 -4.04 14.37 -1.88
C ALA A 136 -3.46 14.48 -3.30
N VAL A 137 -3.92 15.44 -4.10
CA VAL A 137 -3.41 15.72 -5.44
C VAL A 137 -1.93 16.07 -5.41
N LEU A 138 -1.51 16.98 -4.52
CA LEU A 138 -0.11 17.37 -4.42
C LEU A 138 0.79 16.18 -4.05
N ARG A 139 0.36 15.31 -3.13
CA ARG A 139 1.10 14.09 -2.80
C ARG A 139 1.18 13.11 -3.96
N ASP A 140 0.11 12.98 -4.73
CA ASP A 140 0.03 12.09 -5.90
C ASP A 140 0.95 12.61 -7.03
N ALA A 141 0.94 13.92 -7.29
CA ALA A 141 1.82 14.57 -8.26
C ALA A 141 3.30 14.63 -7.80
N SER A 142 3.56 14.59 -6.49
CA SER A 142 4.91 14.61 -5.90
C SER A 142 5.52 13.19 -5.87
N VAL A 143 5.71 12.59 -7.04
CA VAL A 143 6.20 11.21 -7.19
C VAL A 143 7.50 10.97 -6.39
N ASP A 144 7.50 9.96 -5.51
CA ASP A 144 8.72 9.53 -4.80
C ASP A 144 9.57 8.69 -5.74
N PRO A 145 10.80 9.14 -6.11
CA PRO A 145 11.64 8.41 -7.04
C PRO A 145 12.11 7.05 -6.52
N ALA A 146 12.05 6.80 -5.20
CA ALA A 146 12.34 5.48 -4.64
C ALA A 146 11.19 4.47 -4.78
N THR A 147 10.01 4.94 -5.18
CA THR A 147 8.87 4.08 -5.43
C THR A 147 8.86 3.70 -6.90
N VAL A 148 9.29 2.48 -7.22
CA VAL A 148 9.11 1.89 -8.55
C VAL A 148 7.62 1.59 -8.73
N HIS A 149 6.87 2.61 -9.10
CA HIS A 149 5.50 2.47 -9.54
C HIS A 149 5.53 2.02 -11.01
N TYR A 150 4.58 1.18 -11.44
CA TYR A 150 4.20 1.21 -12.86
C TYR A 150 3.88 2.66 -13.15
N ASP A 151 4.54 3.27 -14.13
CA ASP A 151 4.42 4.70 -14.38
C ASP A 151 3.04 4.98 -15.01
N TRP A 152 2.02 5.13 -14.16
CA TRP A 152 0.67 5.50 -14.60
C TRP A 152 0.67 6.94 -15.17
N THR A 153 1.64 7.77 -14.78
CA THR A 153 1.93 9.09 -15.39
C THR A 153 2.24 8.97 -16.88
N GLU A 154 3.02 7.96 -17.32
CA GLU A 154 3.32 7.73 -18.74
C GLU A 154 2.04 7.48 -19.58
N PHE A 155 0.99 6.95 -18.94
CA PHE A 155 -0.31 6.68 -19.57
C PHE A 155 -1.38 7.74 -19.28
N GLY A 156 -1.06 8.82 -18.56
CA GLY A 156 -2.05 9.85 -18.19
C GLY A 156 -3.13 9.34 -17.23
N MET A 157 -2.80 8.33 -16.42
CA MET A 157 -3.76 7.57 -15.61
C MET A 157 -3.64 7.84 -14.11
N ASP A 158 -2.80 8.78 -13.70
CA ASP A 158 -2.81 9.21 -12.31
C ASP A 158 -4.16 9.83 -11.95
N ASN A 159 -4.53 9.70 -10.68
CA ASN A 159 -5.81 10.18 -10.20
C ASN A 159 -5.94 11.70 -10.38
N TRP A 160 -4.84 12.46 -10.26
CA TRP A 160 -4.85 13.91 -10.42
C TRP A 160 -4.98 14.37 -11.87
N GLN A 161 -4.59 13.52 -12.83
CA GLN A 161 -4.76 13.75 -14.28
C GLN A 161 -6.16 13.35 -14.77
N SER A 162 -6.89 12.56 -13.97
CA SER A 162 -8.28 12.20 -14.22
C SER A 162 -9.25 13.30 -13.77
N PRO A 163 -10.49 13.37 -14.31
CA PRO A 163 -11.49 14.37 -13.91
C PRO A 163 -12.12 14.09 -12.53
N ILE A 164 -11.30 13.69 -11.55
CA ILE A 164 -11.67 13.53 -10.15
C ILE A 164 -11.89 14.92 -9.56
N ARG A 165 -12.88 15.05 -8.70
CA ARG A 165 -13.27 16.31 -8.05
C ARG A 165 -13.26 16.16 -6.53
N PRO A 166 -13.13 17.26 -5.76
CA PRO A 166 -13.27 17.20 -4.31
C PRO A 166 -14.62 16.60 -3.94
N ASN A 167 -14.64 15.75 -2.92
CA ASN A 167 -15.83 15.04 -2.48
C ASN A 167 -16.04 15.33 -0.99
N ARG A 168 -17.23 15.82 -0.63
CA ARG A 168 -17.55 16.10 0.78
C ARG A 168 -17.59 14.85 1.64
N ARG A 169 -17.71 13.64 1.08
CA ARG A 169 -17.69 12.41 1.87
C ARG A 169 -16.32 12.16 2.48
N THR A 170 -16.31 11.85 3.77
CA THR A 170 -15.10 11.46 4.50
C THR A 170 -14.70 10.00 4.27
N SER A 171 -15.58 9.18 3.68
CA SER A 171 -15.36 7.76 3.40
C SER A 171 -16.28 7.24 2.29
N LEU A 172 -15.88 6.14 1.64
CA LEU A 172 -16.73 5.43 0.69
C LEU A 172 -17.78 4.56 1.40
N ILE A 173 -17.42 3.98 2.54
CA ILE A 173 -18.34 3.27 3.43
C ILE A 173 -19.12 4.32 4.23
N PHE A 174 -20.46 4.22 4.21
CA PHE A 174 -21.35 5.11 4.96
C PHE A 174 -22.21 4.37 5.99
N ASP A 175 -22.37 3.05 5.83
CA ASP A 175 -23.06 2.17 6.76
C ASP A 175 -22.11 1.00 7.09
N PRO A 176 -21.65 0.84 8.34
CA PRO A 176 -22.06 1.55 9.57
C PRO A 176 -21.76 3.06 9.60
N PRO A 177 -22.42 3.87 10.46
CA PRO A 177 -22.26 5.33 10.53
C PRO A 177 -20.84 5.81 10.79
N ASN A 178 -19.98 4.98 11.39
CA ASN A 178 -18.56 5.26 11.59
C ASN A 178 -17.74 5.10 10.29
N GLY A 179 -18.36 4.65 9.20
CA GLY A 179 -17.78 4.61 7.87
C GLY A 179 -16.61 3.65 7.75
N ARG A 180 -16.57 2.61 8.59
CA ARG A 180 -15.52 1.58 8.59
C ARG A 180 -16.08 0.22 8.28
N ILE A 181 -15.22 -0.70 7.84
CA ILE A 181 -15.60 -2.07 7.57
C ILE A 181 -16.09 -2.69 8.89
N PRO A 182 -17.33 -3.21 8.95
CA PRO A 182 -17.84 -3.84 10.16
C PRO A 182 -17.02 -5.10 10.49
N PRO A 183 -16.89 -5.44 11.78
CA PRO A 183 -16.21 -6.68 12.16
C PRO A 183 -16.91 -7.89 11.53
N LEU A 184 -16.12 -8.88 11.11
CA LEU A 184 -16.66 -10.12 10.56
C LEU A 184 -17.49 -10.86 11.60
N THR A 185 -18.56 -11.52 11.15
CA THR A 185 -19.28 -12.50 11.97
C THR A 185 -18.38 -13.71 12.25
N ALA A 186 -18.74 -14.56 13.23
CA ALA A 186 -17.99 -15.78 13.51
C ALA A 186 -17.84 -16.68 12.26
N GLU A 187 -18.93 -16.88 11.51
CA GLU A 187 -18.90 -17.60 10.23
C GLU A 187 -18.04 -16.88 9.17
N GLY A 188 -18.07 -15.54 9.15
CA GLY A 188 -17.20 -14.74 8.28
C GLY A 188 -15.72 -14.96 8.58
N GLN A 189 -15.35 -14.99 9.86
CA GLN A 189 -14.00 -15.26 10.32
C GLN A 189 -13.55 -16.68 9.93
N GLU A 190 -14.40 -17.69 10.11
CA GLU A 190 -14.10 -19.07 9.72
C GLU A 190 -13.81 -19.19 8.21
N ARG A 191 -14.61 -18.52 7.36
CA ARG A 191 -14.40 -18.48 5.91
C ARG A 191 -13.14 -17.74 5.51
N TRP A 192 -12.86 -16.60 6.15
CA TRP A 192 -11.63 -15.83 5.91
C TRP A 192 -10.39 -16.66 6.24
N GLU A 193 -10.38 -17.33 7.40
CA GLU A 193 -9.27 -18.20 7.78
C GLU A 193 -9.15 -19.42 6.86
N ALA A 194 -10.28 -19.99 6.40
CA ALA A 194 -10.25 -21.06 5.42
C ALA A 194 -9.67 -20.62 4.07
N GLN A 195 -9.98 -19.40 3.61
CA GLN A 195 -9.42 -18.79 2.41
C GLN A 195 -7.90 -18.54 2.59
N ALA A 196 -7.50 -17.90 3.69
CA ALA A 196 -6.11 -17.58 3.98
C ALA A 196 -5.21 -18.83 4.01
N ARG A 197 -5.72 -19.96 4.53
CA ARG A 197 -5.02 -21.26 4.52
C ARG A 197 -4.83 -21.85 3.12
N ARG A 198 -5.66 -21.49 2.13
CA ARG A 198 -5.56 -21.97 0.75
C ARG A 198 -4.53 -21.19 -0.05
N ASP A 199 -4.40 -19.89 0.24
CA ASP A 199 -3.56 -18.97 -0.52
C ASP A 199 -2.09 -18.98 -0.04
N THR A 200 -1.82 -19.52 1.16
CA THR A 200 -0.48 -19.93 1.54
C THR A 200 -0.12 -21.22 0.81
N LEU A 201 0.56 -21.09 -0.34
CA LEU A 201 1.23 -22.19 -1.03
C LEU A 201 2.04 -23.01 0.00
N ARG A 202 1.70 -24.29 0.13
CA ARG A 202 2.50 -25.30 0.81
C ARG A 202 3.48 -25.95 -0.17
#